data_AF-A0A1T4WM45-F1
#
_entry.id   AF-A0A1T4WM45-F1
#
_cell.length_a   1.000
_cell.length_b   1.000
_cell.length_c   1.000
_cell.angle_alpha   90.00
_cell.angle_beta   90.00
_cell.angle_gamma   90.00
#
_symmetry.space_group_name_H-M   'P 1'
#
loop_
_entity.id
_entity.type
_entity.pdbx_description
1 polymer ?
#
loop_
_entity_poly.entity_id
_entity_poly.type
_entity_poly.pdbx_seq_one_letter_code
_entity_poly.pdbx_strand_id
1 'polypeptide(L)'
;MDPQTHSRRWLRRLSLTSCAALSFISALQAGTPALSGKAPTVPVEAVSWKEHTIAPVANPFFHEDAVIRSEIRPVFVYHNIDDEFLGGGNAQLYAMQIRYAITDRLAFIATQDGYFDIQNDAIANPEGWMDLALGFKYAVIDDEASQFILTPGFTFKIPTGDREVFQGRGGGEWDLFIAAQKGFGDFHLSSNLGVRLPNNTDENSTFLHYSMMADYYTCRWFIPFVAFNAYTVLDDGNNIGLDTEGYDVINFGSSEANGVTQGTLGVGFRSRILNNVDLGFAYEKAIIEPHGLTEDRFTVDVCIRF
;
A
#
# COMPACT_ATOMS: atom_id res chain seq x y z
N MET A 1 25.86 11.72 -47.19
CA MET A 1 27.28 11.63 -46.78
C MET A 1 27.47 12.62 -45.65
N ASP A 2 27.80 12.08 -44.48
CA ASP A 2 28.00 12.63 -43.12
C ASP A 2 28.81 13.95 -42.97
N PRO A 3 28.96 14.57 -41.76
CA PRO A 3 28.32 14.30 -40.45
C PRO A 3 27.93 15.54 -39.59
N GLN A 4 27.15 15.25 -38.53
CA GLN A 4 27.07 15.82 -37.17
C GLN A 4 27.77 17.15 -36.80
N THR A 5 27.04 18.02 -36.07
CA THR A 5 27.54 18.61 -34.82
C THR A 5 26.41 18.89 -33.83
N HIS A 6 26.61 18.42 -32.59
CA HIS A 6 25.70 18.46 -31.45
C HIS A 6 25.40 19.87 -30.94
N SER A 7 24.13 20.15 -30.64
CA SER A 7 23.69 21.29 -29.84
C SER A 7 23.11 20.79 -28.51
N ARG A 8 23.97 20.77 -27.48
CA ARG A 8 23.60 20.67 -26.06
C ARG A 8 22.86 21.94 -25.64
N ARG A 9 21.54 21.86 -25.41
CA ARG A 9 20.81 22.80 -24.53
C ARG A 9 19.60 22.10 -23.91
N TRP A 10 19.87 21.25 -22.91
CA TRP A 10 18.89 20.81 -21.95
C TRP A 10 19.37 21.28 -20.59
N LEU A 11 18.59 22.14 -19.93
CA LEU A 11 18.58 22.46 -18.49
C LEU A 11 17.85 23.80 -18.33
N ARG A 12 16.53 23.73 -18.20
CA ARG A 12 15.77 24.68 -17.40
C ARG A 12 14.36 24.15 -17.17
N ARG A 13 14.03 24.06 -15.89
CA ARG A 13 12.72 23.96 -15.24
C ARG A 13 12.33 22.55 -14.81
N LEU A 14 12.65 22.25 -13.57
CA LEU A 14 11.72 21.68 -12.61
C LEU A 14 12.10 22.22 -11.23
N SER A 15 11.37 23.25 -10.85
CA SER A 15 11.31 23.78 -9.50
C SER A 15 10.01 23.28 -8.89
N LEU A 16 10.08 22.25 -8.06
CA LEU A 16 9.06 21.95 -7.07
C LEU A 16 9.74 21.47 -5.79
N THR A 17 10.13 22.47 -5.01
CA THR A 17 10.25 22.38 -3.56
C THR A 17 8.87 22.05 -3.00
N SER A 18 8.73 20.90 -2.34
CA SER A 18 7.71 20.70 -1.32
C SER A 18 8.37 20.04 -0.12
N CYS A 19 8.60 20.88 0.88
CA CYS A 19 9.09 20.52 2.19
C CYS A 19 8.02 19.75 2.97
N ALA A 20 8.36 18.60 3.53
CA ALA A 20 7.73 18.08 4.73
C ALA A 20 8.83 17.78 5.76
N ALA A 21 9.35 18.83 6.38
CA ALA A 21 10.23 18.72 7.53
C ALA A 21 9.36 18.42 8.77
N LEU A 22 9.32 17.16 9.21
CA LEU A 22 8.80 16.78 10.52
C LEU A 22 9.69 17.41 11.59
N SER A 23 9.25 18.55 12.11
CA SER A 23 9.92 19.25 13.20
C SER A 23 9.48 18.61 14.52
N PHE A 24 10.38 17.85 15.16
CA PHE A 24 10.22 17.39 16.53
C PHE A 24 10.31 18.60 17.48
N ILE A 25 9.19 19.00 18.08
CA ILE A 25 9.20 19.91 19.23
C ILE A 25 9.36 19.05 20.49
N SER A 26 10.57 19.01 21.03
CA SER A 26 10.82 18.56 22.40
C SER A 26 10.41 19.67 23.36
N ALA A 27 9.27 19.52 24.02
CA ALA A 27 8.88 20.40 25.11
C ALA A 27 9.76 20.14 26.35
N LEU A 28 10.55 21.13 26.74
CA LEU A 28 11.32 21.15 27.98
C LEU A 28 10.39 21.36 29.20
N GLN A 29 10.80 20.75 30.30
CA GLN A 29 10.16 20.67 31.62
C GLN A 29 9.63 22.02 32.16
N ALA A 30 8.38 22.02 32.61
CA ALA A 30 7.84 22.96 33.59
C ALA A 30 7.48 22.21 34.88
N GLY A 31 7.87 22.78 36.02
CA GLY A 31 7.95 22.12 37.33
C GLY A 31 6.64 21.60 37.92
N THR A 32 6.79 20.60 38.78
CA THR A 32 5.73 19.87 39.46
C THR A 32 5.11 20.70 40.60
N PRO A 33 3.78 20.95 40.62
CA PRO A 33 3.08 21.22 41.87
C PRO A 33 2.70 19.89 42.54
N ALA A 34 3.02 19.77 43.83
CA ALA A 34 2.66 18.61 44.64
C ALA A 34 1.13 18.46 44.74
N LEU A 35 0.60 17.34 44.24
CA LEU A 35 -0.80 16.97 44.38
C LEU A 35 -0.96 15.93 45.49
N SER A 36 -1.85 16.26 46.42
CA SER A 36 -2.31 15.46 47.56
C SER A 36 -2.73 14.05 47.14
N GLY A 37 -2.29 13.05 47.89
CA GLY A 37 -2.53 11.63 47.63
C GLY A 37 -4.02 11.27 47.64
N LYS A 38 -4.60 11.07 46.46
CA LYS A 38 -5.78 10.22 46.29
C LYS A 38 -5.33 8.76 46.29
N ALA A 39 -6.10 7.92 46.97
CA ALA A 39 -5.90 6.47 47.01
C ALA A 39 -5.70 5.91 45.59
N PRO A 40 -4.81 4.91 45.40
CA PRO A 40 -4.54 4.35 44.09
C PRO A 40 -5.83 3.79 43.50
N THR A 41 -6.36 4.48 42.50
CA THR A 41 -7.33 3.90 41.58
C THR A 41 -6.66 2.69 40.94
N VAL A 42 -7.26 1.51 41.13
CA VAL A 42 -6.89 0.30 40.37
C VAL A 42 -6.83 0.71 38.91
N PRO A 43 -5.69 0.56 38.21
CA PRO A 43 -5.61 0.94 36.82
C PRO A 43 -6.61 0.07 36.07
N VAL A 44 -7.70 0.68 35.60
CA VAL A 44 -8.46 0.13 34.48
C VAL A 44 -7.42 0.00 33.38
N GLU A 45 -7.13 -1.21 32.98
CA GLU A 45 -6.24 -1.49 31.85
C GLU A 45 -6.75 -0.64 30.68
N ALA A 46 -5.97 0.37 30.29
CA ALA A 46 -6.40 1.29 29.26
C ALA A 46 -6.58 0.47 27.99
N VAL A 47 -7.80 0.47 27.43
CA VAL A 47 -8.07 -0.17 26.15
C VAL A 47 -7.10 0.42 25.14
N SER A 48 -6.35 -0.44 24.45
CA SER A 48 -5.34 0.02 23.50
C SER A 48 -6.00 0.83 22.40
N TRP A 49 -5.38 1.93 21.99
CA TRP A 49 -5.89 2.73 20.84
C TRP A 49 -5.92 1.90 19.55
N LYS A 50 -5.05 0.88 19.45
CA LYS A 50 -4.99 -0.09 18.35
C LYS A 50 -6.25 -0.93 18.21
N GLU A 51 -7.09 -0.99 19.26
CA GLU A 51 -8.42 -1.59 19.15
C GLU A 51 -9.36 -0.74 18.30
N HIS A 52 -9.17 0.58 18.21
CA HIS A 52 -10.02 1.45 17.40
C HIS A 52 -9.43 1.71 16.01
N THR A 53 -8.17 1.32 15.77
CA THR A 53 -7.59 1.37 14.42
C THR A 53 -8.14 0.26 13.54
N ILE A 54 -8.03 0.51 12.25
CA ILE A 54 -8.35 -0.46 11.21
C ILE A 54 -7.17 -0.69 10.30
N ALA A 55 -7.09 -1.89 9.73
CA ALA A 55 -6.16 -2.12 8.65
C ALA A 55 -6.61 -1.38 7.38
N PRO A 56 -5.71 -1.03 6.46
CA PRO A 56 -6.10 -0.47 5.16
C PRO A 56 -6.92 -1.46 4.34
N VAL A 57 -7.87 -0.97 3.55
CA VAL A 57 -8.62 -1.77 2.54
C VAL A 57 -8.20 -1.38 1.11
N ALA A 58 -8.02 -0.08 0.88
CA ALA A 58 -7.49 0.46 -0.37
C ALA A 58 -6.01 0.10 -0.56
N ASN A 59 -5.58 -0.14 -1.80
CA ASN A 59 -4.23 -0.59 -2.14
C ASN A 59 -3.77 -1.81 -1.31
N PRO A 60 -4.48 -2.94 -1.43
CA PRO A 60 -4.34 -4.07 -0.51
C PRO A 60 -2.94 -4.70 -0.48
N PHE A 61 -2.16 -4.61 -1.56
CA PHE A 61 -0.84 -5.28 -1.65
C PHE A 61 0.31 -4.45 -1.08
N PHE A 62 0.17 -3.13 -1.04
CA PHE A 62 1.24 -2.24 -0.57
C PHE A 62 0.89 -1.41 0.66
N HIS A 63 -0.39 -1.16 0.94
CA HIS A 63 -0.76 -0.41 2.14
C HIS A 63 -0.74 -1.34 3.36
N GLU A 64 0.45 -1.58 3.88
CA GLU A 64 0.66 -2.46 5.03
C GLU A 64 0.20 -1.80 6.34
N ASP A 65 -0.52 -2.57 7.16
CA ASP A 65 -0.89 -2.16 8.51
C ASP A 65 0.36 -2.09 9.40
N ALA A 66 0.59 -0.97 10.09
CA ALA A 66 1.74 -0.83 10.98
C ALA A 66 1.64 -1.75 12.22
N VAL A 67 0.42 -2.14 12.61
CA VAL A 67 0.20 -3.01 13.79
C VAL A 67 0.68 -4.44 13.54
N ILE A 68 1.34 -5.00 14.55
CA ILE A 68 1.77 -6.40 14.59
C ILE A 68 0.60 -7.24 15.10
N ARG A 69 0.00 -8.05 14.22
CA ARG A 69 -1.12 -8.94 14.56
C ARG A 69 -1.12 -10.17 13.66
N SER A 70 -1.71 -11.26 14.15
CA SER A 70 -1.98 -12.47 13.37
C SER A 70 -3.35 -12.37 12.71
N GLU A 71 -3.38 -12.54 11.39
CA GLU A 71 -4.62 -12.50 10.61
C GLU A 71 -4.50 -13.29 9.31
N ILE A 72 -5.65 -13.78 8.84
CA ILE A 72 -5.85 -14.18 7.46
C ILE A 72 -6.82 -13.20 6.81
N ARG A 73 -6.56 -12.87 5.55
CA ARG A 73 -7.34 -11.87 4.82
C ARG A 73 -7.60 -12.27 3.37
N PRO A 74 -8.77 -12.86 3.09
CA PRO A 74 -9.29 -12.94 1.73
C PRO A 74 -9.57 -11.53 1.19
N VAL A 75 -9.18 -11.28 -0.05
CA VAL A 75 -9.36 -10.00 -0.75
C VAL A 75 -9.95 -10.28 -2.12
N PHE A 76 -11.00 -9.54 -2.47
CA PHE A 76 -11.54 -9.46 -3.81
C PHE A 76 -11.39 -8.04 -4.33
N VAL A 77 -10.93 -7.90 -5.58
CA VAL A 77 -10.85 -6.61 -6.26
C VAL A 77 -11.49 -6.74 -7.63
N TYR A 78 -12.29 -5.74 -8.00
CA TYR A 78 -12.79 -5.57 -9.36
C TYR A 78 -12.31 -4.21 -9.87
N HIS A 79 -11.56 -4.22 -10.98
CA HIS A 79 -11.05 -3.04 -11.67
C HIS A 79 -11.87 -2.79 -12.93
N ASN A 80 -12.23 -1.53 -13.18
CA ASN A 80 -12.49 -1.05 -14.53
C ASN A 80 -11.17 -0.52 -15.09
N ILE A 81 -10.80 -1.02 -16.28
CA ILE A 81 -9.59 -0.62 -17.00
C ILE A 81 -9.93 0.62 -17.81
N ASP A 82 -9.05 1.63 -17.78
CA ASP A 82 -9.26 2.88 -18.51
C ASP A 82 -9.33 2.63 -20.03
N ASP A 83 -10.29 3.26 -20.71
CA ASP A 83 -10.53 3.07 -22.15
C ASP A 83 -9.30 3.44 -23.02
N GLU A 84 -8.45 4.36 -22.55
CA GLU A 84 -7.20 4.72 -23.23
C GLU A 84 -6.11 3.65 -23.04
N PHE A 85 -6.24 2.80 -22.00
CA PHE A 85 -5.34 1.69 -21.75
C PHE A 85 -5.80 0.43 -22.48
N LEU A 86 -5.22 0.18 -23.65
CA LEU A 86 -5.46 -1.04 -24.44
C LEU A 86 -6.96 -1.28 -24.75
N GLY A 87 -7.75 -0.22 -24.88
CA GLY A 87 -9.18 -0.30 -25.21
C GLY A 87 -10.09 -0.67 -24.04
N GLY A 88 -9.63 -0.54 -22.80
CA GLY A 88 -10.46 -0.68 -21.60
C GLY A 88 -10.75 -2.13 -21.19
N GLY A 89 -11.90 -2.33 -20.56
CA GLY A 89 -12.34 -3.64 -20.06
C GLY A 89 -12.39 -3.70 -18.53
N ASN A 90 -12.27 -4.91 -17.97
CA ASN A 90 -12.26 -5.09 -16.51
C ASN A 90 -11.27 -6.17 -16.09
N ALA A 91 -10.88 -6.16 -14.82
CA ALA A 91 -10.08 -7.23 -14.25
C ALA A 91 -10.58 -7.60 -12.85
N GLN A 92 -10.57 -8.88 -12.54
CA GLN A 92 -10.98 -9.44 -11.27
C GLN A 92 -9.79 -10.12 -10.60
N LEU A 93 -9.64 -9.86 -9.32
CA LEU A 93 -8.58 -10.40 -8.50
C LEU A 93 -9.15 -11.09 -7.27
N TYR A 94 -8.64 -12.28 -7.00
CA TYR A 94 -8.94 -13.06 -5.80
C TYR A 94 -7.64 -13.39 -5.08
N ALA A 95 -7.40 -12.77 -3.93
CA ALA A 95 -6.18 -12.91 -3.16
C ALA A 95 -6.44 -13.42 -1.74
N MET A 96 -5.37 -13.95 -1.14
CA MET A 96 -5.31 -14.30 0.27
C MET A 96 -4.02 -13.79 0.87
N GLN A 97 -4.13 -12.98 1.91
CA GLN A 97 -2.99 -12.52 2.69
C GLN A 97 -2.94 -13.23 4.03
N ILE A 98 -1.73 -13.42 4.53
CA ILE A 98 -1.49 -13.99 5.86
C ILE A 98 -0.49 -13.11 6.58
N ARG A 99 -0.79 -12.77 7.82
CA ARG A 99 0.16 -12.15 8.74
C ARG A 99 0.22 -13.02 9.99
N TYR A 100 1.42 -13.30 10.45
CA TYR A 100 1.64 -14.11 11.64
C TYR A 100 2.58 -13.37 12.59
N ALA A 101 2.05 -12.92 13.73
CA ALA A 101 2.84 -12.30 14.78
C ALA A 101 3.72 -13.37 15.45
N ILE A 102 5.03 -13.31 15.20
CA ILE A 102 6.03 -14.19 15.81
C ILE A 102 6.33 -13.71 17.24
N THR A 103 6.33 -12.40 17.44
CA THR A 103 6.44 -11.72 18.73
C THR A 103 5.51 -10.50 18.73
N ASP A 104 5.45 -9.77 19.85
CA ASP A 104 4.73 -8.49 19.93
C ASP A 104 5.29 -7.40 18.99
N ARG A 105 6.48 -7.61 18.41
CA ARG A 105 7.14 -6.65 17.52
C ARG A 105 7.45 -7.18 16.12
N LEU A 106 7.53 -8.50 15.94
CA LEU A 106 7.94 -9.12 14.67
C LEU A 106 6.77 -9.92 14.08
N ALA A 107 6.45 -9.67 12.82
CA ALA A 107 5.52 -10.50 12.07
C ALA A 107 6.16 -11.03 10.78
N PHE A 108 5.83 -12.28 10.45
CA PHE A 108 5.91 -12.78 9.08
C PHE A 108 4.68 -12.30 8.31
N ILE A 109 4.86 -11.91 7.06
CA ILE A 109 3.79 -11.44 6.18
C ILE A 109 3.84 -12.13 4.82
N ALA A 110 2.68 -12.54 4.32
CA ALA A 110 2.42 -12.97 2.97
C ALA A 110 1.39 -11.99 2.40
N THR A 111 1.83 -11.02 1.61
CA THR A 111 1.03 -9.85 1.25
C THR A 111 0.38 -9.97 -0.12
N GLN A 112 0.94 -10.79 -1.01
CA GLN A 112 0.40 -11.02 -2.34
C GLN A 112 0.43 -12.52 -2.64
N ASP A 113 -0.70 -13.03 -3.09
CA ASP A 113 -0.96 -14.35 -3.64
C ASP A 113 -2.35 -14.25 -4.29
N GLY A 114 -2.67 -15.09 -5.26
CA GLY A 114 -4.03 -15.13 -5.78
C GLY A 114 -4.17 -15.47 -7.24
N TYR A 115 -5.40 -15.31 -7.73
CA TYR A 115 -5.80 -15.53 -9.12
C TYR A 115 -6.27 -14.21 -9.72
N PHE A 116 -5.85 -13.96 -10.96
CA PHE A 116 -6.17 -12.75 -11.71
C PHE A 116 -6.84 -13.15 -13.02
N ASP A 117 -7.97 -12.50 -13.33
CA ASP A 117 -8.77 -12.71 -14.53
C ASP A 117 -8.95 -11.35 -15.20
N ILE A 118 -8.38 -11.19 -16.38
CA ILE A 118 -8.39 -9.92 -17.13
C ILE A 118 -9.31 -10.08 -18.33
N GLN A 119 -10.32 -9.22 -18.42
CA GLN A 119 -11.23 -9.11 -19.54
C GLN A 119 -10.87 -7.86 -20.33
N ASN A 120 -9.93 -8.02 -21.27
CA ASN A 120 -9.49 -7.02 -22.23
C ASN A 120 -9.23 -7.69 -23.60
N ASP A 121 -10.00 -7.27 -24.61
CA ASP A 121 -9.98 -7.86 -25.96
C ASP A 121 -8.63 -7.70 -26.67
N ALA A 122 -7.85 -6.65 -26.36
CA ALA A 122 -6.56 -6.39 -26.99
C ALA A 122 -5.48 -7.41 -26.57
N ILE A 123 -5.66 -8.08 -25.43
CA ILE A 123 -4.70 -9.07 -24.89
C ILE A 123 -5.29 -10.49 -24.78
N ALA A 124 -6.42 -10.74 -25.44
CA ALA A 124 -7.08 -12.05 -25.51
C ALA A 124 -7.58 -12.62 -24.17
N ASN A 125 -8.03 -11.74 -23.26
CA ASN A 125 -8.70 -12.10 -22.00
C ASN A 125 -7.96 -13.14 -21.13
N PRO A 126 -6.71 -12.88 -20.70
CA PRO A 126 -5.93 -13.88 -19.97
C PRO A 126 -6.38 -14.05 -18.52
N GLU A 127 -6.22 -15.27 -17.99
CA GLU A 127 -6.45 -15.61 -16.59
C GLU A 127 -5.28 -16.45 -16.04
N GLY A 128 -4.97 -16.35 -14.75
CA GLY A 128 -3.83 -17.05 -14.19
C GLY A 128 -3.47 -16.69 -12.75
N TRP A 129 -2.50 -17.41 -12.20
CA TRP A 129 -1.99 -17.21 -10.85
C TRP A 129 -1.06 -16.00 -10.76
N MET A 130 -1.12 -15.29 -9.64
CA MET A 130 -0.21 -14.21 -9.32
C MET A 130 1.07 -14.69 -8.64
N ASP A 131 2.09 -13.84 -8.67
CA ASP A 131 3.30 -14.06 -7.89
C ASP A 131 3.01 -14.02 -6.39
N LEU A 132 3.78 -14.81 -5.64
CA LEU A 132 3.73 -14.85 -4.17
C LEU A 132 4.70 -13.82 -3.58
N ALA A 133 4.24 -12.93 -2.71
CA ALA A 133 5.09 -12.01 -1.95
C ALA A 133 5.12 -12.36 -0.46
N LEU A 134 6.33 -12.64 0.04
CA LEU A 134 6.56 -13.02 1.44
C LEU A 134 7.61 -12.13 2.08
N GLY A 135 7.54 -11.92 3.38
CA GLY A 135 8.58 -11.21 4.11
C GLY A 135 8.30 -11.01 5.58
N PHE A 136 8.87 -9.95 6.13
CA PHE A 136 8.80 -9.65 7.55
C PHE A 136 8.63 -8.15 7.78
N LYS A 137 7.98 -7.82 8.89
CA LYS A 137 7.89 -6.45 9.39
C LYS A 137 8.18 -6.41 10.90
N TYR A 138 8.81 -5.32 11.35
CA TYR A 138 9.23 -5.17 12.73
C TYR A 138 8.86 -3.79 13.30
N ALA A 139 8.06 -3.75 14.37
CA ALA A 139 7.69 -2.52 15.06
C ALA A 139 8.87 -1.95 15.86
N VAL A 140 9.61 -1.03 15.22
CA VAL A 140 10.75 -0.32 15.84
C VAL A 140 10.29 0.69 16.88
N ILE A 141 9.10 1.27 16.69
CA ILE A 141 8.43 2.11 17.68
C ILE A 141 7.03 1.55 17.85
N ASP A 142 6.63 1.31 19.10
CA ASP A 142 5.25 1.04 19.49
C ASP A 142 5.05 1.75 20.84
N ASP A 143 4.46 2.94 20.79
CA ASP A 143 4.24 3.83 21.92
C ASP A 143 2.74 4.03 22.11
N GLU A 144 2.21 3.32 23.10
CA GLU A 144 0.80 3.36 23.47
C GLU A 144 0.37 4.75 23.98
N ALA A 145 1.22 5.40 24.78
CA ALA A 145 0.90 6.69 25.38
C ALA A 145 0.86 7.80 24.33
N SER A 146 1.74 7.74 23.35
CA SER A 146 1.73 8.63 22.20
C SER A 146 0.77 8.16 21.10
N GLN A 147 0.06 7.03 21.22
CA GLN A 147 -0.74 6.45 20.15
C GLN A 147 0.01 6.37 18.81
N PHE A 148 1.24 5.89 18.80
CA PHE A 148 2.10 5.90 17.62
C PHE A 148 2.86 4.60 17.43
N ILE A 149 2.86 4.09 16.20
CA ILE A 149 3.60 2.90 15.80
C ILE A 149 4.33 3.14 14.48
N LEU A 150 5.56 2.65 14.40
CA LEU A 150 6.41 2.70 13.21
C LEU A 150 7.00 1.31 12.96
N THR A 151 6.76 0.81 11.76
CA THR A 151 7.01 -0.59 11.39
C THR A 151 7.65 -0.64 10.00
N PRO A 152 8.98 -0.59 9.91
CA PRO A 152 9.69 -0.99 8.69
C PRO A 152 9.50 -2.48 8.41
N GLY A 153 9.58 -2.83 7.13
CA GLY A 153 9.52 -4.21 6.68
C GLY A 153 10.05 -4.37 5.28
N PHE A 154 10.04 -5.61 4.82
CA PHE A 154 10.28 -5.93 3.44
C PHE A 154 9.43 -7.12 3.01
N THR A 155 9.17 -7.23 1.72
CA THR A 155 8.75 -8.47 1.07
C THR A 155 9.65 -8.80 -0.11
N PHE A 156 9.68 -10.07 -0.49
CA PHE A 156 10.26 -10.55 -1.73
C PHE A 156 9.17 -11.22 -2.54
N LYS A 157 8.92 -10.69 -3.73
CA LYS A 157 7.99 -11.25 -4.71
C LYS A 157 8.69 -12.35 -5.48
N ILE A 158 8.21 -13.58 -5.31
CA ILE A 158 8.72 -14.79 -5.95
C ILE A 158 7.94 -14.98 -7.26
N PRO A 159 8.61 -15.15 -8.41
CA PRO A 159 7.96 -15.22 -9.72
C PRO A 159 7.30 -16.60 -9.95
N THR A 160 6.28 -16.92 -9.16
CA THR A 160 5.54 -18.19 -9.18
C THR A 160 4.29 -18.15 -10.06
N GLY A 161 3.86 -16.95 -10.47
CA GLY A 161 2.62 -16.76 -11.23
C GLY A 161 2.75 -17.06 -12.72
N ASP A 162 1.64 -16.88 -13.41
CA ASP A 162 1.51 -17.14 -14.84
C ASP A 162 1.87 -15.90 -15.67
N ARG A 163 2.67 -16.11 -16.72
CA ARG A 163 3.15 -15.02 -17.59
C ARG A 163 2.04 -14.35 -18.39
N GLU A 164 0.95 -15.06 -18.62
CA GLU A 164 -0.24 -14.61 -19.35
C GLU A 164 -0.93 -13.44 -18.65
N VAL A 165 -0.92 -13.42 -17.31
CA VAL A 165 -1.47 -12.34 -16.47
C VAL A 165 -0.39 -11.39 -15.95
N PHE A 166 0.71 -11.32 -16.68
CA PHE A 166 1.84 -10.45 -16.42
C PHE A 166 2.66 -10.75 -15.14
N GLN A 167 2.71 -12.02 -14.75
CA GLN A 167 3.43 -12.49 -13.56
C GLN A 167 4.57 -13.47 -13.96
N GLY A 168 5.26 -14.09 -13.02
CA GLY A 168 6.20 -15.18 -13.33
C GLY A 168 7.47 -14.76 -14.10
N ARG A 169 7.96 -13.53 -13.88
CA ARG A 169 9.10 -12.95 -14.61
C ARG A 169 10.09 -12.18 -13.72
N GLY A 170 11.20 -11.73 -14.30
CA GLY A 170 12.13 -10.78 -13.68
C GLY A 170 13.01 -11.30 -12.55
N GLY A 171 12.98 -12.62 -12.26
CA GLY A 171 13.81 -13.23 -11.21
C GLY A 171 13.42 -12.82 -9.78
N GLY A 172 12.26 -12.21 -9.60
CA GLY A 172 11.74 -11.71 -8.34
C GLY A 172 12.07 -10.25 -8.03
N GLU A 173 11.38 -9.68 -7.06
CA GLU A 173 11.43 -8.26 -6.74
C GLU A 173 11.41 -8.03 -5.24
N TRP A 174 12.27 -7.15 -4.74
CA TRP A 174 12.25 -6.71 -3.35
C TRP A 174 11.31 -5.54 -3.19
N ASP A 175 10.49 -5.56 -2.15
CA ASP A 175 9.72 -4.40 -1.70
C ASP A 175 10.23 -4.01 -0.32
N LEU A 176 10.83 -2.82 -0.20
CA LEU A 176 11.30 -2.28 1.07
C LEU A 176 10.35 -1.16 1.49
N PHE A 177 9.76 -1.24 2.68
CA PHE A 177 8.74 -0.29 3.09
C PHE A 177 8.83 0.13 4.55
N ILE A 178 8.16 1.24 4.86
CA ILE A 178 7.93 1.75 6.20
C ILE A 178 6.44 2.06 6.33
N ALA A 179 5.78 1.38 7.27
CA ALA A 179 4.41 1.65 7.68
C ALA A 179 4.39 2.45 9.00
N ALA A 180 3.51 3.44 9.11
CA ALA A 180 3.30 4.20 10.31
C ALA A 180 1.80 4.39 10.59
N GLN A 181 1.42 4.40 11.86
CA GLN A 181 0.08 4.80 12.29
C GLN A 181 0.15 5.72 13.49
N LYS A 182 -0.74 6.71 13.50
CA LYS A 182 -0.88 7.70 14.56
C LYS A 182 -2.35 7.87 14.94
N GLY A 183 -2.66 7.70 16.21
CA GLY A 183 -3.96 8.00 16.78
C GLY A 183 -4.06 9.41 17.36
N PHE A 184 -5.29 9.92 17.34
CA PHE A 184 -5.76 11.13 18.00
C PHE A 184 -7.12 10.85 18.63
N GLY A 185 -7.16 9.90 19.58
CA GLY A 185 -8.43 9.34 20.07
C GLY A 185 -9.03 8.42 19.03
N ASP A 186 -10.28 8.66 18.63
CA ASP A 186 -10.98 7.86 17.62
C ASP A 186 -10.61 8.20 16.17
N PHE A 187 -9.85 9.29 15.94
CA PHE A 187 -9.31 9.62 14.63
C PHE A 187 -7.92 9.03 14.45
N HIS A 188 -7.65 8.39 13.32
CA HIS A 188 -6.35 7.81 13.02
C HIS A 188 -5.84 8.19 11.64
N LEU A 189 -4.52 8.23 11.52
CA LEU A 189 -3.80 8.34 10.27
C LEU A 189 -2.92 7.10 10.10
N SER A 190 -3.01 6.44 8.95
CA SER A 190 -2.05 5.42 8.51
C SER A 190 -1.32 5.87 7.25
N SER A 191 -0.07 5.46 7.14
CA SER A 191 0.71 5.70 5.94
C SER A 191 1.68 4.55 5.68
N ASN A 192 1.93 4.25 4.41
CA ASN A 192 3.00 3.37 3.97
C ASN A 192 3.82 4.06 2.89
N LEU A 193 5.15 3.93 2.95
CA LEU A 193 6.06 4.36 1.89
C LEU A 193 7.00 3.21 1.59
N GLY A 194 7.14 2.84 0.32
CA GLY A 194 8.07 1.81 -0.08
C GLY A 194 8.64 2.00 -1.47
N VAL A 195 9.62 1.15 -1.76
CA VAL A 195 10.30 1.05 -3.06
C VAL A 195 10.35 -0.40 -3.50
N ARG A 196 9.89 -0.66 -4.72
CA ARG A 196 9.99 -1.96 -5.37
C ARG A 196 11.24 -1.98 -6.26
N LEU A 197 12.13 -2.93 -6.00
CA LEU A 197 13.45 -3.10 -6.60
C LEU A 197 13.50 -4.49 -7.28
N PRO A 198 13.39 -4.55 -8.62
CA PRO A 198 13.45 -5.81 -9.34
C PRO A 198 14.88 -6.36 -9.41
N ASN A 199 15.02 -7.70 -9.42
CA ASN A 199 16.30 -8.35 -9.66
C ASN A 199 16.75 -8.25 -11.13
N ASN A 200 15.79 -8.09 -12.05
CA ASN A 200 16.02 -7.82 -13.46
C ASN A 200 15.28 -6.55 -13.87
N THR A 201 16.01 -5.44 -13.98
CA THR A 201 15.48 -4.13 -14.37
C THR A 201 15.10 -4.04 -15.85
N ASP A 202 15.56 -4.96 -16.70
CA ASP A 202 15.11 -4.99 -18.11
C ASP A 202 13.69 -5.58 -18.22
N GLU A 203 13.30 -6.48 -17.32
CA GLU A 203 11.98 -7.14 -17.36
C GLU A 203 10.91 -6.44 -16.51
N ASN A 204 11.33 -5.66 -15.52
CA ASN A 204 10.46 -5.02 -14.52
C ASN A 204 10.97 -3.63 -14.17
N SER A 205 10.06 -2.70 -13.91
CA SER A 205 10.38 -1.31 -13.55
C SER A 205 10.68 -1.17 -12.06
N THR A 206 11.50 -0.19 -11.69
CA THR A 206 11.68 0.25 -10.30
C THR A 206 10.68 1.36 -10.00
N PHE A 207 9.91 1.25 -8.92
CA PHE A 207 8.96 2.30 -8.56
C PHE A 207 8.82 2.52 -7.06
N LEU A 208 8.53 3.76 -6.69
CA LEU A 208 8.06 4.13 -5.36
C LEU A 208 6.56 3.89 -5.29
N HIS A 209 6.10 3.46 -4.13
CA HIS A 209 4.68 3.49 -3.77
C HIS A 209 4.51 4.20 -2.44
N TYR A 210 3.41 4.93 -2.33
CA TYR A 210 3.05 5.61 -1.10
C TYR A 210 1.54 5.59 -0.94
N SER A 211 1.12 5.29 0.29
CA SER A 211 -0.27 5.14 0.68
C SER A 211 -0.53 5.95 1.92
N MET A 212 -1.69 6.60 1.99
CA MET A 212 -2.16 7.34 3.15
C MET A 212 -3.63 7.03 3.36
N MET A 213 -4.05 6.89 4.61
CA MET A 213 -5.46 6.74 4.96
C MET A 213 -5.75 7.52 6.24
N ALA A 214 -6.92 8.15 6.27
CA ALA A 214 -7.47 8.77 7.46
C ALA A 214 -8.80 8.09 7.78
N ASP A 215 -8.93 7.57 9.00
CA ASP A 215 -10.13 6.87 9.46
C ASP A 215 -10.65 7.46 10.77
N TYR A 216 -11.93 7.22 11.06
CA TYR A 216 -12.57 7.65 12.29
C TYR A 216 -13.44 6.53 12.86
N TYR A 217 -13.14 6.09 14.08
CA TYR A 217 -13.91 5.08 14.78
C TYR A 217 -15.23 5.68 15.28
N THR A 218 -16.29 5.62 14.45
CA THR A 218 -17.63 6.07 14.88
C THR A 218 -18.28 5.04 15.81
N CYS A 219 -18.22 3.77 15.41
CA CYS A 219 -18.68 2.62 16.15
C CYS A 219 -18.16 1.35 15.48
N ARG A 220 -18.31 0.21 16.14
CA ARG A 220 -17.87 -1.09 15.61
C ARG A 220 -18.47 -1.45 14.24
N TRP A 221 -19.63 -0.90 13.87
CA TRP A 221 -20.32 -1.28 12.64
C TRP A 221 -19.94 -0.44 11.42
N PHE A 222 -19.36 0.75 11.64
CA PHE A 222 -19.04 1.67 10.56
C PHE A 222 -17.83 2.53 10.94
N ILE A 223 -16.67 2.17 10.42
CA ILE A 223 -15.42 2.91 10.60
C ILE A 223 -15.07 3.45 9.21
N PRO A 224 -15.55 4.64 8.84
CA PRO A 224 -15.28 5.23 7.54
C PRO A 224 -13.82 5.64 7.41
N PHE A 225 -13.32 5.63 6.19
CA PHE A 225 -12.01 6.16 5.86
C PHE A 225 -11.99 6.83 4.48
N VAL A 226 -10.99 7.68 4.31
CA VAL A 226 -10.52 8.17 3.00
C VAL A 226 -9.08 7.74 2.81
N ALA A 227 -8.70 7.40 1.57
CA ALA A 227 -7.37 6.92 1.24
C ALA A 227 -6.83 7.62 -0.01
N PHE A 228 -5.51 7.75 -0.08
CA PHE A 228 -4.78 8.18 -1.26
C PHE A 228 -3.61 7.23 -1.49
N ASN A 229 -3.47 6.73 -2.70
CA ASN A 229 -2.40 5.82 -3.10
C ASN A 229 -1.76 6.33 -4.37
N ALA A 230 -0.44 6.24 -4.48
CA ALA A 230 0.25 6.62 -5.69
C ALA A 230 1.56 5.87 -5.89
N TYR A 231 1.98 5.83 -7.14
CA TYR A 231 3.06 5.01 -7.67
C TYR A 231 3.87 5.86 -8.62
N THR A 232 5.16 6.01 -8.35
CA THR A 232 6.06 6.81 -9.20
C THR A 232 7.16 5.90 -9.72
N VAL A 233 7.20 5.72 -11.04
CA VAL A 233 8.27 4.98 -11.71
C VAL A 233 9.57 5.77 -11.59
N LEU A 234 10.57 5.16 -10.96
CA LEU A 234 11.90 5.74 -10.79
C LEU A 234 12.83 5.37 -11.94
N ASP A 235 12.71 4.15 -12.42
CA ASP A 235 13.49 3.59 -13.52
C ASP A 235 12.58 2.63 -14.28
N ASP A 236 12.45 2.85 -15.58
CA ASP A 236 11.62 2.06 -16.47
C ASP A 236 12.27 0.73 -16.82
N GLY A 237 11.42 -0.24 -17.15
CA GLY A 237 11.86 -1.52 -17.71
C GLY A 237 12.09 -1.43 -19.22
N ASN A 238 12.22 -2.59 -19.86
CA ASN A 238 12.28 -2.71 -21.32
C ASN A 238 11.52 -3.93 -21.83
N ASN A 239 10.47 -4.34 -21.10
CA ASN A 239 9.68 -5.53 -21.38
C ASN A 239 8.54 -5.25 -22.35
N ILE A 240 7.80 -4.16 -22.14
CA ILE A 240 6.63 -3.79 -22.94
C ILE A 240 6.64 -2.28 -23.23
N GLY A 241 6.30 -1.90 -24.46
CA GLY A 241 6.14 -0.50 -24.88
C GLY A 241 4.86 0.14 -24.34
N LEU A 242 4.82 0.40 -23.04
CA LEU A 242 3.77 1.15 -22.35
C LEU A 242 4.37 2.38 -21.66
N ASP A 243 3.53 3.38 -21.41
CA ASP A 243 3.86 4.61 -20.68
C ASP A 243 3.31 4.62 -19.24
N THR A 244 2.60 3.56 -18.82
CA THR A 244 2.04 3.39 -17.48
C THR A 244 2.43 2.05 -16.87
N GLU A 245 2.48 1.97 -15.54
CA GLU A 245 2.61 0.71 -14.81
C GLU A 245 1.26 0.16 -14.30
N GLY A 246 1.31 -1.04 -13.73
CA GLY A 246 0.14 -1.80 -13.27
C GLY A 246 -0.28 -1.57 -11.82
N TYR A 247 0.02 -0.40 -11.26
CA TYR A 247 -0.28 -0.03 -9.86
C TYR A 247 0.32 -1.03 -8.85
N ASP A 248 -0.53 -1.70 -8.07
CA ASP A 248 -0.18 -2.61 -6.98
C ASP A 248 -0.11 -4.08 -7.38
N VAL A 249 -0.73 -4.45 -8.51
CA VAL A 249 -0.89 -5.84 -8.93
C VAL A 249 0.22 -6.27 -9.90
N ILE A 250 0.51 -5.44 -10.90
CA ILE A 250 1.40 -5.80 -12.01
C ILE A 250 2.59 -4.83 -12.07
N ASN A 251 3.76 -5.40 -12.31
CA ASN A 251 4.91 -4.68 -12.85
C ASN A 251 5.04 -5.09 -14.32
N PHE A 252 4.72 -4.20 -15.24
CA PHE A 252 4.78 -4.48 -16.67
C PHE A 252 6.23 -4.46 -17.17
N GLY A 253 7.13 -3.73 -16.50
CA GLY A 253 8.45 -3.43 -17.04
C GLY A 253 8.34 -2.50 -18.25
N SER A 254 7.52 -1.47 -18.12
CA SER A 254 7.16 -0.55 -19.19
C SER A 254 8.36 0.29 -19.61
N SER A 255 8.59 0.46 -20.92
CA SER A 255 9.76 1.13 -21.46
C SER A 255 9.61 2.64 -21.70
N GLU A 256 8.44 3.20 -21.44
CA GLU A 256 8.16 4.63 -21.64
C GLU A 256 7.56 5.29 -20.39
N ALA A 257 7.66 4.63 -19.23
CA ALA A 257 7.03 5.07 -17.99
C ALA A 257 7.97 5.84 -17.04
N ASN A 258 9.23 6.11 -17.41
CA ASN A 258 10.19 6.76 -16.51
C ASN A 258 9.68 8.11 -15.98
N GLY A 259 9.62 8.27 -14.66
CA GLY A 259 9.12 9.48 -14.01
C GLY A 259 7.60 9.64 -14.02
N VAL A 260 6.85 8.71 -14.62
CA VAL A 260 5.39 8.72 -14.61
C VAL A 260 4.88 8.42 -13.20
N THR A 261 3.84 9.14 -12.81
CA THR A 261 3.15 8.92 -11.55
C THR A 261 1.68 8.62 -11.79
N GLN A 262 1.22 7.50 -11.25
CA GLN A 262 -0.19 7.10 -11.22
C GLN A 262 -0.70 7.21 -9.78
N GLY A 263 -1.99 7.53 -9.59
CA GLY A 263 -2.55 7.63 -8.26
C GLY A 263 -4.06 7.58 -8.19
N THR A 264 -4.56 7.09 -7.06
CA THR A 264 -5.97 6.93 -6.76
C THR A 264 -6.37 7.69 -5.51
N LEU A 265 -7.62 8.16 -5.49
CA LEU A 265 -8.30 8.60 -4.29
C LEU A 265 -9.41 7.60 -3.98
N GLY A 266 -9.51 7.18 -2.72
CA GLY A 266 -10.49 6.20 -2.29
C GLY A 266 -11.30 6.64 -1.09
N VAL A 267 -12.51 6.09 -1.00
CA VAL A 267 -13.37 6.15 0.18
C VAL A 267 -13.84 4.75 0.52
N GLY A 268 -14.09 4.50 1.79
CA GLY A 268 -14.56 3.20 2.21
C GLY A 268 -14.93 3.14 3.68
N PHE A 269 -15.13 1.92 4.15
CA PHE A 269 -15.38 1.66 5.55
C PHE A 269 -14.93 0.26 5.95
N ARG A 270 -14.79 0.06 7.26
CA ARG A 270 -14.77 -1.27 7.87
C ARG A 270 -15.88 -1.43 8.90
N SER A 271 -16.33 -2.68 9.03
CA SER A 271 -17.30 -3.12 10.02
C SER A 271 -16.70 -4.28 10.82
N ARG A 272 -16.50 -4.07 12.12
CA ARG A 272 -16.12 -5.10 13.09
C ARG A 272 -17.31 -5.97 13.45
N ILE A 273 -17.56 -6.97 12.61
CA ILE A 273 -18.69 -7.90 12.72
C ILE A 273 -18.58 -8.74 13.99
N LEU A 274 -17.39 -9.27 14.27
CA LEU A 274 -17.04 -9.98 15.50
C LEU A 274 -15.80 -9.33 16.13
N ASN A 275 -15.46 -9.68 17.36
CA ASN A 275 -14.27 -9.11 18.00
C ASN A 275 -12.97 -9.38 17.22
N ASN A 276 -12.94 -10.47 16.46
CA ASN A 276 -11.82 -10.90 15.64
C ASN A 276 -12.12 -10.91 14.12
N VAL A 277 -13.27 -10.38 13.68
CA VAL A 277 -13.64 -10.37 12.25
C VAL A 277 -14.08 -8.98 11.82
N ASP A 278 -13.34 -8.40 10.88
CA ASP A 278 -13.66 -7.12 10.26
C ASP A 278 -13.93 -7.31 8.76
N LEU A 279 -15.06 -6.80 8.27
CA LEU A 279 -15.38 -6.69 6.84
C LEU A 279 -14.94 -5.31 6.36
N GLY A 280 -14.20 -5.23 5.25
CA GLY A 280 -13.78 -3.99 4.61
C GLY A 280 -14.38 -3.80 3.23
N PHE A 281 -14.69 -2.55 2.89
CA PHE A 281 -15.03 -2.11 1.54
C PHE A 281 -14.28 -0.82 1.21
N ALA A 282 -13.72 -0.74 0.01
CA ALA A 282 -13.15 0.47 -0.56
C ALA A 282 -13.63 0.66 -1.99
N TYR A 283 -13.82 1.91 -2.39
CA TYR A 283 -13.90 2.32 -3.79
C TYR A 283 -12.76 3.31 -4.05
N GLU A 284 -11.98 3.09 -5.09
CA GLU A 284 -10.84 3.92 -5.50
C GLU A 284 -11.02 4.38 -6.94
N LYS A 285 -10.82 5.68 -7.22
CA LYS A 285 -10.83 6.27 -8.56
C LYS A 285 -9.44 6.81 -8.87
N ALA A 286 -8.93 6.55 -10.08
CA ALA A 286 -7.71 7.20 -10.54
C ALA A 286 -7.93 8.72 -10.67
N ILE A 287 -6.94 9.49 -10.22
CA ILE A 287 -6.99 10.96 -10.19
C ILE A 287 -5.71 11.61 -10.73
N ILE A 288 -4.74 10.81 -11.14
CA ILE A 288 -3.49 11.27 -11.75
C ILE A 288 -3.35 10.58 -13.10
N GLU A 289 -3.30 11.37 -14.17
CA GLU A 289 -3.08 10.90 -15.53
C GLU A 289 -1.58 10.64 -15.80
N PRO A 290 -1.25 9.66 -16.66
CA PRO A 290 -2.17 8.71 -17.31
C PRO A 290 -2.74 7.70 -16.30
N HIS A 291 -3.99 7.27 -16.47
CA HIS A 291 -4.60 6.28 -15.55
C HIS A 291 -4.03 4.88 -15.78
N GLY A 292 -3.96 4.39 -17.01
CA GLY A 292 -3.44 3.04 -17.28
C GLY A 292 -4.40 1.95 -16.79
N LEU A 293 -3.87 0.91 -16.13
CA LEU A 293 -4.62 -0.31 -15.79
C LEU A 293 -5.88 -0.08 -14.91
N THR A 294 -5.96 0.99 -14.14
CA THR A 294 -7.08 1.24 -13.21
C THR A 294 -7.70 2.59 -13.48
N GLU A 295 -8.93 2.61 -14.00
CA GLU A 295 -9.77 3.81 -14.03
C GLU A 295 -10.45 3.98 -12.68
N ASP A 296 -11.15 2.95 -12.22
CA ASP A 296 -11.60 2.77 -10.83
C ASP A 296 -11.59 1.31 -10.44
N ARG A 297 -11.71 1.07 -9.13
CA ARG A 297 -11.90 -0.25 -8.57
C ARG A 297 -12.74 -0.21 -7.31
N PHE A 298 -13.33 -1.35 -6.99
CA PHE A 298 -13.74 -1.61 -5.62
C PHE A 298 -13.03 -2.83 -5.05
N THR A 299 -12.74 -2.77 -3.75
CA THR A 299 -12.08 -3.81 -2.99
C THR A 299 -12.98 -4.24 -1.84
N VAL A 300 -13.12 -5.55 -1.66
CA VAL A 300 -13.77 -6.17 -0.50
C VAL A 300 -12.75 -7.07 0.19
N ASP A 301 -12.57 -6.90 1.49
CA ASP A 301 -11.72 -7.79 2.29
C ASP A 301 -12.41 -8.27 3.56
N VAL A 302 -11.91 -9.38 4.11
CA VAL A 302 -12.31 -9.84 5.44
C VAL A 302 -11.05 -10.12 6.26
N CYS A 303 -10.80 -9.33 7.30
CA CYS A 303 -9.71 -9.59 8.25
C CYS A 303 -10.21 -10.52 9.35
N ILE A 304 -9.62 -11.71 9.46
CA ILE A 304 -9.92 -12.69 10.52
C ILE A 304 -8.68 -12.84 11.40
N ARG A 305 -8.75 -12.32 12.63
CA ARG A 305 -7.68 -12.37 13.64
C ARG A 305 -7.74 -13.67 14.45
N PHE A 306 -6.58 -14.22 14.79
CA PHE A 306 -6.43 -15.46 15.57
C PHE A 306 -5.24 -15.42 16.53
#